data_AF-A0A1Q7A542-F1
#
_entry.id   AF-A0A1Q7A542-F1
#
_cell.length_a   1.000
_cell.length_b   1.000
_cell.length_c   1.000
_cell.angle_alpha   90.00
_cell.angle_beta   90.00
_cell.angle_gamma   90.00
#
_symmetry.space_group_name_H-M   'P 1'
#
loop_
_entity.id
_entity.type
_entity.pdbx_description
1 polymer ?
#
loop_
_entity_poly.entity_id
_entity_poly.type
_entity_poly.pdbx_seq_one_letter_code
_entity_poly.pdbx_strand_id
1 'polypeptide(L)' 'MLNEEQDLLPVEQQTLTFYGKPIVVARLPDGQPGVVLRFLCENLQIDTAAQTQRIRRTEAIAEDLVFCAGRD' A
#
# COMPACT_ATOMS: atom_id res chain seq x y z
N MET A 1 14.09 1.04 16.12
CA MET A 1 12.68 0.70 16.41
C MET A 1 12.38 -0.55 15.60
N LEU A 2 11.91 -1.59 16.26
CA LEU A 2 11.57 -2.86 15.63
C LEU A 2 10.32 -2.63 14.78
N ASN A 3 10.39 -2.96 13.48
CA ASN A 3 9.21 -3.08 12.64
C ASN A 3 8.38 -4.22 13.23
N GLU A 4 7.33 -3.88 13.98
CA GLU A 4 6.29 -4.86 14.28
C GLU A 4 5.66 -5.25 12.94
N GLU A 5 5.91 -6.48 12.49
CA GLU A 5 5.21 -7.05 11.35
C GLU A 5 3.72 -7.04 11.67
N GLN A 6 3.01 -6.04 11.16
CA GLN A 6 1.57 -5.99 11.31
C GLN A 6 0.96 -7.01 10.36
N ASP A 7 0.22 -7.96 10.94
CA ASP A 7 -0.66 -8.85 10.20
C ASP A 7 -1.80 -8.01 9.61
N LEU A 8 -1.57 -7.46 8.43
CA LEU A 8 -2.56 -6.74 7.63
C LEU A 8 -3.47 -7.73 6.91
N LEU A 9 -4.23 -8.50 7.69
CA LEU A 9 -5.26 -9.40 7.17
C LEU A 9 -6.49 -8.57 6.77
N PRO A 10 -6.82 -8.49 5.47
CA PRO A 10 -7.92 -7.66 5.01
C PRO A 10 -9.27 -8.29 5.36
N VAL A 11 -10.22 -7.45 5.76
CA VAL A 11 -11.61 -7.86 6.08
C VAL A 11 -12.43 -8.06 4.80
N GLU A 12 -12.11 -7.29 3.75
CA GLU A 12 -12.74 -7.37 2.44
C GLU A 12 -11.74 -6.97 1.36
N GLN A 13 -11.90 -7.48 0.13
CA GLN A 13 -11.12 -7.07 -1.03
C GLN A 13 -12.04 -6.84 -2.23
N GLN A 14 -11.72 -5.80 -3.00
CA GLN A 14 -12.39 -5.49 -4.25
C GLN A 14 -11.35 -5.21 -5.33
N THR A 15 -11.60 -5.66 -6.55
CA THR A 15 -10.83 -5.24 -7.72
C THR A 15 -11.48 -4.03 -8.37
N LEU A 16 -10.71 -2.96 -8.54
CA LEU A 16 -11.12 -1.73 -9.23
C LEU A 16 -10.30 -1.53 -10.50
N THR A 17 -10.84 -0.80 -11.48
CA THR A 17 -10.07 -0.33 -12.63
C THR A 17 -9.39 1.00 -12.28
N PHE A 18 -8.06 1.04 -12.37
CA PHE A 18 -7.23 2.21 -12.13
C PHE A 18 -6.23 2.39 -13.28
N TYR A 19 -6.28 3.53 -13.98
CA TYR A 19 -5.50 3.77 -15.20
C TYR A 19 -5.62 2.63 -16.25
N GLY A 20 -6.84 2.13 -16.43
CA GLY A 20 -7.15 1.06 -17.39
C GLY A 20 -6.65 -0.34 -17.00
N LYS A 21 -6.09 -0.51 -15.80
CA LYS A 21 -5.60 -1.79 -15.27
C LYS A 21 -6.29 -2.14 -13.95
N PRO A 22 -6.46 -3.43 -13.63
CA PRO A 22 -7.02 -3.82 -12.34
C PRO A 22 -6.06 -3.49 -11.19
N ILE A 23 -6.60 -3.04 -10.06
CA ILE A 23 -5.90 -2.94 -8.77
C ILE A 23 -6.78 -3.56 -7.68
N VAL A 24 -6.15 -4.24 -6.72
CA VAL A 24 -6.84 -4.76 -5.54
C VAL A 24 -6.83 -3.70 -4.45
N VAL A 25 -8.01 -3.32 -3.98
CA VAL A 25 -8.21 -2.50 -2.79
C VAL A 25 -8.73 -3.39 -1.69
N ALA A 26 -8.08 -3.35 -0.54
CA ALA A 26 -8.47 -4.08 0.65
C ALA A 26 -9.09 -3.12 1.67
N ARG A 27 -10.12 -3.54 2.41
CA ARG A 27 -10.49 -2.90 3.67
C ARG A 27 -9.69 -3.55 4.79
N LEU A 28 -8.87 -2.77 5.48
CA LEU A 28 -8.08 -3.20 6.63
C LEU A 28 -8.94 -3.30 7.90
N PRO A 29 -8.48 -3.97 8.97
CA PRO A 29 -9.24 -4.14 10.22
C PRO A 29 -9.65 -2.83 10.90
N ASP A 30 -8.88 -1.76 10.71
CA ASP A 30 -9.17 -0.40 11.18
C ASP A 30 -10.24 0.33 10.34
N GLY A 31 -10.74 -0.33 9.28
CA GLY A 31 -11.71 0.22 8.35
C GLY A 31 -11.11 1.06 7.22
N GLN A 32 -9.80 1.33 7.23
CA GLN A 32 -9.14 2.10 6.19
C GLN A 32 -8.94 1.26 4.91
N PRO A 33 -8.99 1.89 3.73
CA PRO A 33 -8.62 1.22 2.50
C PRO A 33 -7.10 1.09 2.39
N GLY A 34 -6.62 -0.11 2.10
CA GLY A 34 -5.23 -0.41 1.78
C GLY A 34 -5.06 -0.80 0.32
N VAL A 35 -3.94 -0.38 -0.28
CA VAL A 35 -3.50 -0.78 -1.62
C VAL A 35 -2.01 -1.04 -1.63
N VAL A 36 -1.57 -1.96 -2.49
CA VAL A 36 -0.13 -2.20 -2.68
C VAL A 36 0.47 -1.02 -3.45
N LEU A 37 1.36 -0.26 -2.79
CA LEU A 37 2.01 0.93 -3.38
C LEU A 37 2.69 0.63 -4.73
N ARG A 38 3.29 -0.56 -4.88
CA ARG A 38 3.89 -1.01 -6.13
C ARG A 38 2.90 -0.98 -7.30
N PHE A 39 1.67 -1.49 -7.11
CA PHE A 39 0.67 -1.52 -8.19
C PHE A 39 0.18 -0.13 -8.56
N LEU A 40 0.06 0.79 -7.59
CA LEU A 40 -0.21 2.21 -7.89
C LEU A 40 0.91 2.81 -8.74
N CYS A 41 2.17 2.60 -8.33
CA CYS A 41 3.33 3.15 -9.02
C CYS A 41 3.48 2.59 -10.44
N GLU A 42 3.26 1.29 -10.63
CA GLU A 42 3.26 0.63 -11.94
C GLU A 42 2.17 1.18 -12.88
N ASN A 43 0.96 1.42 -12.36
CA ASN A 43 -0.13 1.96 -13.16
C ASN A 43 0.08 3.45 -13.51
N LEU A 44 0.72 4.20 -12.62
CA LEU A 44 1.10 5.61 -12.82
C LEU A 44 2.41 5.80 -13.59
N GLN A 45 3.15 4.73 -13.85
CA GLN A 45 4.48 4.76 -14.48
C GLN A 45 5.51 5.61 -13.72
N ILE A 46 5.54 5.48 -12.40
CA ILE A 46 6.48 6.18 -11.51
C ILE A 46 7.30 5.17 -10.70
N ASP A 47 8.46 5.60 -10.22
CA ASP A 47 9.38 4.74 -9.47
C ASP A 47 8.93 4.48 -8.03
N THR A 48 8.72 3.20 -7.68
CA THR A 48 8.24 2.78 -6.36
C THR A 48 9.22 3.12 -5.23
N ALA A 49 10.53 3.03 -5.47
CA ALA A 49 11.54 3.33 -4.46
C ALA A 49 11.59 4.83 -4.14
N ALA A 50 11.55 5.68 -5.17
CA ALA A 50 11.46 7.13 -5.05
C ALA A 50 10.15 7.54 -4.35
N GLN A 51 9.02 6.92 -4.69
CA GLN A 51 7.75 7.20 -4.00
C GLN A 51 7.78 6.76 -2.54
N THR A 52 8.32 5.57 -2.24
CA THR A 52 8.55 5.11 -0.86
C THR A 52 9.35 6.12 -0.06
N GLN A 53 10.44 6.65 -0.63
CA GLN A 53 11.28 7.65 0.03
C GLN A 53 10.57 9.00 0.21
N ARG A 54 9.73 9.40 -0.75
CA ARG A 54 8.91 10.62 -0.64
C ARG A 54 7.87 10.51 0.47
N ILE A 55 7.17 9.38 0.55
CA ILE A 55 6.16 9.11 1.60
C ILE A 55 6.82 9.14 2.98
N ARG A 56 7.95 8.43 3.17
CA ARG A 56 8.71 8.43 4.43
C ARG A 56 9.18 9.82 4.87
N ARG A 57 9.37 10.76 3.94
CA ARG A 57 9.79 12.15 4.22
C ARG A 57 8.62 13.13 4.38
N THR A 58 7.39 12.66 4.17
CA THR A 58 6.18 13.48 4.25
C THR A 58 5.42 13.13 5.51
N GLU A 59 5.61 13.91 6.58
CA GLU A 59 5.08 13.65 7.92
C GLU A 59 3.60 13.23 7.93
N ALA A 60 2.77 13.94 7.16
CA ALA A 60 1.33 13.71 7.11
C ALA A 60 0.89 12.32 6.59
N ILE A 61 1.75 11.59 5.89
CA ILE A 61 1.43 10.27 5.28
C ILE A 61 2.49 9.22 5.58
N ALA A 62 3.48 9.52 6.43
CA ALA A 62 4.59 8.62 6.69
C ALA A 62 4.14 7.35 7.42
N GLU A 63 3.14 7.48 8.30
CA GLU A 63 2.59 6.39 9.10
C GLU A 63 1.66 5.47 8.28
N ASP A 64 1.13 5.93 7.15
CA ASP A 64 0.26 5.15 6.25
C ASP A 64 1.05 4.12 5.42
N LEU A 65 2.38 4.24 5.35
CA LEU A 65 3.23 3.30 4.64
C LEU A 65 3.60 2.10 5.53
N VAL A 66 2.81 1.04 5.42
CA VAL A 66 3.05 -0.21 6.14
C VAL A 66 3.75 -1.23 5.24
N PHE A 67 4.72 -1.96 5.81
CA PHE A 67 5.41 -3.06 5.15
C PHE A 67 4.80 -4.38 5.60
N CYS A 68 4.08 -5.06 4.71
CA CYS A 68 3.63 -6.43 4.97
C CYS A 68 4.79 -7.40 4.71
N ALA A 69 5.03 -8.34 5.63
CA ALA A 69 5.86 -9.50 5.34
C ALA A 69 5.13 -10.38 4.32
N GLY A 70 5.54 -10.35 3.05
CA GLY A 70 5.10 -11.33 2.07
C GLY A 70 5.76 -12.67 2.40
N ARG A 71 4.97 -13.72 2.65
CA ARG A 71 5.47 -15.08 2.40
C ARG A 71 5.60 -15.20 0.88
N ASP A 72 6.82 -15.47 0.43
CA ASP A 72 7.12 -15.88 -0.94
C ASP A 72 6.24 -17.07 -1.38
#